data_AF-A0A8X7UEA0-F1
#
_entry.id   AF-A0A8X7UEA0-F1
#
_cell.length_a   1.000
_cell.length_b   1.000
_cell.length_c   1.000
_cell.angle_alpha   90.00
_cell.angle_beta   90.00
_cell.angle_gamma   90.00
#
_symmetry.space_group_name_H-M   'P 1'
#
loop_
_entity.id
_entity.type
_entity.pdbx_description
1 polymer ?
#
loop_
_entity_poly.entity_id
_entity_poly.type
_entity_poly.pdbx_seq_one_letter_code
_entity_poly.pdbx_strand_id
1 'polypeptide(L)'
;MWKDVVDPEEWFRIIGVTGPNEFVMSSEYSADPFQVYYCNFGKETVTRVVIQGVGALRNGRGYFIDTYLNHVEDVKHMELQG
;
A
#
# COMPACT_ATOMS: atom_id res chain seq x y z
N MET A 1 -0.33 3.26 -19.68
CA MET A 1 -1.13 3.56 -18.47
C MET A 1 -0.35 3.15 -17.21
N TRP A 2 -0.35 1.89 -16.76
CA TRP A 2 0.48 1.48 -15.62
C TRP A 2 1.97 1.26 -15.95
N LYS A 3 2.29 0.70 -17.12
CA LYS A 3 3.67 0.43 -17.59
C LYS A 3 4.59 1.65 -17.66
N ASP A 4 4.03 2.85 -17.71
CA ASP A 4 4.78 4.11 -17.81
C ASP A 4 5.08 4.71 -16.42
N VAL A 5 4.45 4.19 -15.36
CA VAL A 5 4.48 4.71 -13.98
C VAL A 5 5.14 3.70 -13.03
N VAL A 6 5.20 2.44 -13.44
CA VAL A 6 5.60 1.28 -12.64
C VAL A 6 6.84 0.65 -13.26
N ASP A 7 7.81 0.29 -12.43
CA ASP A 7 8.99 -0.45 -12.88
C ASP A 7 8.58 -1.89 -13.29
N PRO A 8 8.91 -2.35 -14.51
CA PRO A 8 8.55 -3.68 -14.98
C PRO A 8 9.18 -4.84 -14.18
N GLU A 9 10.25 -4.60 -13.43
CA GLU A 9 10.87 -5.62 -12.56
C GLU A 9 10.26 -5.67 -11.16
N GLU A 10 9.35 -4.74 -10.84
CA GLU A 10 8.74 -4.61 -9.53
C GLU A 10 7.45 -5.45 -9.42
N TRP A 11 7.34 -6.18 -8.31
CA TRP A 11 6.19 -7.04 -8.02
C TRP A 11 5.17 -6.26 -7.20
N PHE A 12 3.91 -6.29 -7.60
CA PHE A 12 2.84 -5.55 -6.95
C PHE A 12 1.81 -6.48 -6.33
N ARG A 13 1.34 -6.10 -5.13
CA ARG A 13 0.19 -6.71 -4.48
C ARG A 13 -0.96 -5.73 -4.48
N ILE A 14 -2.16 -6.20 -4.84
CA ILE A 14 -3.40 -5.44 -4.64
C ILE A 14 -3.71 -5.49 -3.13
N ILE A 15 -3.65 -4.33 -2.48
CA ILE A 15 -3.85 -4.19 -1.03
C ILE A 15 -5.28 -3.78 -0.67
N GLY A 16 -6.11 -3.44 -1.67
CA GLY A 16 -7.53 -3.21 -1.49
C GLY A 16 -8.24 -2.66 -2.72
N VAL A 17 -9.57 -2.68 -2.68
CA VAL A 17 -10.47 -2.21 -3.73
C VAL A 17 -11.30 -1.07 -3.15
N THR A 18 -11.30 0.10 -3.80
CA THR A 18 -12.06 1.29 -3.36
C THR A 18 -13.36 1.47 -4.14
N GLY A 19 -13.52 0.78 -5.28
CA GLY A 19 -14.70 0.83 -6.12
C GLY A 19 -14.65 -0.17 -7.28
N PRO A 20 -15.68 -0.23 -8.14
CA PRO A 20 -15.81 -1.24 -9.19
C PRO A 20 -14.60 -1.32 -10.16
N ASN A 21 -13.93 -0.20 -10.39
CA ASN A 21 -12.79 -0.10 -11.31
C ASN A 21 -11.55 0.51 -10.62
N GLU A 22 -11.55 0.54 -9.30
CA GLU A 22 -10.56 1.26 -8.51
C GLU A 22 -9.94 0.36 -7.45
N PHE A 23 -8.62 0.27 -7.46
CA PHE A 23 -7.87 -0.51 -6.49
C PHE A 23 -6.54 0.16 -6.16
N VAL A 24 -5.98 -0.26 -5.04
CA VAL A 24 -4.70 0.22 -4.53
C VAL A 24 -3.70 -0.92 -4.57
N MET A 25 -2.50 -0.63 -5.05
CA MET A 25 -1.37 -1.54 -5.02
C MET A 25 -0.24 -1.02 -4.14
N SER A 26 0.50 -1.94 -3.56
CA SER A 26 1.81 -1.69 -2.97
C SER A 26 2.85 -2.55 -3.67
N SER A 27 4.08 -2.05 -3.73
CA SER A 27 5.22 -2.90 -4.07
C SER A 27 5.42 -3.97 -2.99
N GLU A 28 5.79 -5.18 -3.43
CA GLU A 28 6.15 -6.30 -2.55
C GLU A 28 7.46 -6.02 -1.79
N TYR A 29 8.37 -5.26 -2.42
CA TYR A 29 9.60 -4.80 -1.81
C TYR A 29 9.45 -3.30 -1.56
N SER A 30 9.20 -2.94 -0.30
CA SER A 30 9.13 -1.53 0.10
C SER A 30 10.48 -0.85 -0.16
N ALA A 31 10.57 -0.14 -1.29
CA ALA A 31 11.70 0.71 -1.63
C ALA A 31 11.66 2.01 -0.81
N ASP A 32 12.81 2.68 -0.70
CA ASP A 32 12.89 4.06 -0.24
C ASP A 32 12.87 4.97 -1.49
N PRO A 33 11.82 5.77 -1.71
CA PRO A 33 10.74 6.08 -0.77
C PRO A 33 9.57 5.09 -0.81
N PHE A 34 8.93 4.89 0.35
CA PHE A 34 7.74 4.03 0.43
C PHE A 34 6.59 4.65 -0.36
N GLN A 35 5.93 3.83 -1.18
CA GLN A 35 4.99 4.28 -2.19
C GLN A 35 3.84 3.30 -2.37
N VAL A 36 2.66 3.84 -2.66
CA VAL A 36 1.48 3.08 -3.09
C VAL A 36 0.94 3.64 -4.39
N TYR A 37 0.20 2.82 -5.13
CA TYR A 37 -0.33 3.16 -6.44
C TYR A 37 -1.84 3.06 -6.42
N TYR A 38 -2.51 4.17 -6.75
CA TYR A 38 -3.95 4.20 -6.97
C TYR A 38 -4.24 3.98 -8.45
N CYS A 39 -4.98 2.94 -8.78
CA CYS A 39 -5.36 2.62 -10.15
C CYS A 39 -6.85 2.84 -10.35
N ASN A 40 -7.22 3.59 -11.39
CA ASN A 40 -8.59 3.68 -11.86
C ASN A 40 -8.64 3.26 -13.33
N PHE A 41 -9.22 2.08 -13.59
CA PHE A 41 -9.34 1.54 -14.94
C PHE A 41 -10.41 2.23 -15.77
N GLY A 42 -11.47 2.75 -15.14
CA GLY A 42 -12.50 3.50 -15.86
C GLY A 42 -12.00 4.83 -16.44
N LYS A 43 -10.98 5.43 -15.81
CA LYS A 43 -10.36 6.69 -16.25
C LYS A 43 -9.00 6.49 -16.93
N GLU A 44 -8.53 5.26 -17.00
CA GLU A 44 -7.19 4.93 -17.48
C GLU A 44 -6.06 5.73 -16.78
N THR A 45 -6.14 5.89 -15.45
CA THR A 45 -5.12 6.59 -14.65
C THR A 45 -4.45 5.70 -13.61
N VAL A 46 -3.13 5.87 -13.45
CA VAL A 46 -2.38 5.44 -12.26
C VAL A 46 -1.81 6.66 -11.57
N THR A 47 -1.99 6.74 -10.25
CA THR A 47 -1.40 7.78 -9.41
C THR A 47 -0.47 7.15 -8.40
N ARG A 48 0.80 7.55 -8.46
CA ARG A 48 1.82 7.17 -7.48
C ARG A 48 1.75 8.12 -6.29
N VAL A 49 1.59 7.57 -5.09
CA VAL A 49 1.56 8.32 -3.83
C VAL A 49 2.76 7.93 -3.00
N VAL A 50 3.61 8.91 -2.68
CA VAL A 50 4.77 8.72 -1.82
C VAL A 50 4.37 9.01 -0.38
N ILE A 51 4.60 8.05 0.51
CA ILE A 51 4.31 8.18 1.93
C ILE A 51 5.63 8.45 2.66
N GLN A 52 5.69 9.62 3.30
CA GLN A 52 6.86 10.10 4.03
C GLN A 52 6.89 9.51 5.45
N GLY A 53 8.07 9.57 6.10
CA GLY A 53 8.24 9.15 7.50
C GLY A 53 8.45 7.64 7.72
N VAL A 54 8.30 6.84 6.66
CA VAL A 54 8.46 5.38 6.70
C VAL A 54 9.93 4.96 6.79
N GLY A 55 10.85 5.81 6.34
CA GLY A 55 12.29 5.54 6.39
C GLY A 55 12.85 5.40 7.82
N ALA A 56 12.18 5.96 8.83
CA ALA A 56 12.59 5.81 10.23
C ALA A 56 12.43 4.37 10.76
N LEU A 57 11.63 3.53 10.08
CA LEU A 57 11.45 2.12 10.43
C LEU A 57 12.63 1.23 9.97
N ARG A 58 13.60 1.79 9.23
CA ARG A 58 14.79 1.08 8.73
C ARG A 58 15.81 0.83 9.84
N ASN A 59 15.79 -0.36 10.45
CA ASN A 59 16.87 -0.82 11.34
C ASN A 59 18.01 -1.53 10.58
N GLY A 60 18.42 -1.03 9.41
CA GLY A 60 19.58 -1.53 8.66
C GLY A 60 19.46 -2.92 8.01
N ARG A 61 18.41 -3.69 8.31
CA ARG A 61 17.95 -4.84 7.51
C ARG A 61 16.72 -4.44 6.71
N GLY A 62 16.56 -5.01 5.52
CA GLY A 62 15.33 -4.88 4.75
C GLY A 62 14.13 -5.19 5.64
N TYR A 63 13.14 -4.31 5.63
CA TYR A 63 11.92 -4.43 6.40
C TYR A 63 10.80 -4.56 5.38
N PHE A 64 9.88 -5.49 5.65
CA PHE A 64 8.67 -5.66 4.87
C PHE A 64 7.57 -4.84 5.53
N ILE A 65 6.84 -4.07 4.74
CA ILE A 65 5.70 -3.30 5.21
C ILE A 65 4.45 -3.94 4.63
N ASP A 66 3.75 -4.70 5.47
CA ASP A 66 2.43 -5.19 5.10
C ASP A 66 1.44 -4.02 5.16
N THR A 67 0.88 -3.71 3.99
CA THR A 67 -0.03 -2.59 3.82
C THR A 67 -1.42 -3.12 3.55
N TYR A 68 -2.40 -2.63 4.32
CA TYR A 68 -3.79 -3.04 4.21
C TYR A 68 -4.66 -1.80 4.03
N LEU A 69 -5.54 -1.82 3.04
CA LEU A 69 -6.55 -0.79 2.88
C LEU A 69 -7.74 -1.06 3.81
N ASN A 70 -8.31 -0.01 4.41
CA ASN A 70 -9.48 -0.10 5.29
C ASN A 70 -9.29 -1.12 6.44
N HIS A 71 -8.09 -1.14 7.04
CA HIS A 71 -7.88 -1.94 8.25
C HIS A 71 -8.80 -1.42 9.35
N VAL A 72 -9.92 -2.10 9.55
CA VAL A 72 -10.80 -1.90 10.71
C VAL A 72 -10.28 -2.86 11.77
N GLU A 73 -9.57 -2.33 12.77
CA GLU A 73 -9.35 -3.11 13.99
C GLU A 73 -10.73 -3.29 14.63
N ASP A 74 -11.24 -4.52 14.68
CA ASP A 74 -12.34 -4.86 15.58
C ASP A 74 -11.77 -4.83 17.00
N VAL A 75 -11.51 -3.63 17.52
CA VAL A 75 -11.07 -3.40 18.89
C VAL A 75 -12.29 -3.64 19.76
N LYS A 76 -12.64 -4.92 19.95
CA LYS A 76 -13.46 -5.29 21.09
C LYS A 76 -12.70 -4.80 22.31
N HIS A 77 -13.21 -3.75 22.95
CA HIS A 77 -12.81 -3.37 24.29
C HIS A 77 -13.01 -4.62 25.15
N MET A 78 -11.94 -5.40 25.35
CA MET A 78 -11.90 -6.34 26.45
C MET A 78 -11.81 -5.46 27.69
N GLU A 79 -12.97 -5.04 28.19
CA GLU A 79 -13.07 -4.60 29.57
C GLU A 79 -12.54 -5.76 30.42
N LEU A 80 -11.38 -5.55 31.03
CA LEU A 80 -10.88 -6.43 32.08
C LEU A 80 -11.92 -6.36 33.20
N GLN A 81 -12.84 -7.33 33.21
CA GLN A 81 -13.75 -7.51 34.33
C GLN A 81 -12.97 -8.16 35.48
N GLY A 82 -12.79 -7.40 36.56
CA GLY A 82 -12.50 -7.90 37.91
C GLY A 82 -11.04 -7.87 38.32
#